data_AF-A0AA37QXI5-F1
#
_entry.id   AF-A0AA37QXI5-F1
#
_cell.length_a   1.000
_cell.length_b   1.000
_cell.length_c   1.000
_cell.angle_alpha   90.00
_cell.angle_beta   90.00
_cell.angle_gamma   90.00
#
_symmetry.space_group_name_H-M   'P 1'
#
loop_
_entity.id
_entity.type
_entity.pdbx_description
1 polymer ?
#
loop_
_entity_poly.entity_id
_entity_poly.type
_entity_poly.pdbx_seq_one_letter_code
_entity_poly.pdbx_strand_id
1 'polypeptide(L)'
;MSSAQPSRPSRSMTIRPGFLWGASTSSFQIEGAAHLGGRADSIWDVFLRTPGRVSHNDTAEVACDHYHRYAEDVALMRNLGLNAYRFSIAWPRVLPQGRGAANEAGLAFYDRLIDALLAAEIEPWLCLYHWDLPQALADLGGWQNRDIAGWFADYAALVARRYGDRVKRFATFNEPCVFTLFGYGLGWHAPGIADKAALHKAIHHVNLSHGRAVDVLRRDVAGASIGAIHNRQPCYPATSSPADAAAALRLAAYWNDAFPFPQAFACYPPDLTDAVAPHVLPGDMAQIARPVDWFGLNHYSPHYVKADTNMIGASFGPAPASVPRSAIGWPVVPDAFRDTLLDIHNRFHLPIYVLENGTAANDVLDAADQVQDGDRIAYLSAYTAAMEQAMSQGADVRGYFVWSLLDNFEWGAGYSQRFGIVYVDHASQRRIPKASARWYAKMIAARRNSNDPGAA
;
A
#
# COMPACT_ATOMS: atom_id res chain seq x y z
N MET A 1 13.28 37.18 40.45
CA MET A 1 14.16 36.09 39.99
C MET A 1 13.36 34.80 40.05
N SER A 2 12.81 34.36 38.92
CA SER A 2 12.18 33.04 38.79
C SER A 2 12.89 32.34 37.65
N SER A 3 13.69 31.34 37.99
CA SER A 3 14.50 30.55 37.07
C SER A 3 13.60 29.62 36.27
N ALA A 4 13.52 29.85 34.96
CA ALA A 4 12.96 28.87 34.04
C ALA A 4 13.84 27.60 34.07
N GLN A 5 13.25 26.47 34.45
CA GLN A 5 13.91 25.18 34.30
C GLN A 5 14.05 24.84 32.81
N PRO A 6 15.22 24.39 32.34
CA PRO A 6 15.35 23.89 30.99
C PRO A 6 14.49 22.63 30.82
N SER A 7 13.75 22.57 29.71
CA SER A 7 13.01 21.38 29.29
C SER A 7 13.95 20.19 29.22
N ARG A 8 13.58 19.09 29.88
CA ARG A 8 14.31 17.83 29.79
C ARG A 8 14.33 17.38 28.32
N PRO A 9 15.47 16.87 27.80
CA PRO A 9 15.47 16.21 26.51
C PRO A 9 14.45 15.06 26.54
N SER A 10 13.61 14.99 25.51
CA SER A 10 12.69 13.86 25.34
C SER A 10 13.52 12.58 25.41
N ARG A 11 13.15 11.66 26.30
CA ARG A 11 13.74 10.31 26.32
C ARG A 11 13.54 9.72 24.93
N SER A 12 14.63 9.50 24.19
CA SER A 12 14.61 8.73 22.94
C SER A 12 13.94 7.41 23.27
N MET A 13 12.79 7.15 22.65
CA MET A 13 12.02 5.95 22.91
C MET A 13 12.83 4.76 22.37
N THR A 14 13.09 3.77 23.23
CA THR A 14 13.75 2.53 22.80
C THR A 14 12.81 1.79 21.85
N ILE A 15 13.13 1.84 20.56
CA ILE A 15 12.40 1.08 19.55
C ILE A 15 12.66 -0.40 19.81
N ARG A 16 11.67 -1.25 19.56
CA ARG A 16 11.82 -2.69 19.82
C ARG A 16 13.00 -3.25 19.01
N PRO A 17 13.86 -4.10 19.61
CA PRO A 17 14.82 -4.87 18.84
C PRO A 17 14.11 -5.62 17.69
N GLY A 18 14.68 -5.57 16.49
CA GLY A 18 14.07 -6.17 15.30
C GLY A 18 12.96 -5.34 14.62
N PHE A 19 12.78 -4.06 14.97
CA PHE A 19 11.88 -3.18 14.23
C PHE A 19 12.33 -3.01 12.77
N LEU A 20 11.37 -3.07 11.85
CA LEU A 20 11.64 -2.96 10.42
C LEU A 20 11.54 -1.51 9.95
N TRP A 21 12.62 -1.03 9.35
CA TRP A 21 12.69 0.24 8.63
C TRP A 21 12.86 -0.06 7.16
N GLY A 22 11.82 0.22 6.39
CA GLY A 22 11.76 -0.17 4.99
C GLY A 22 11.25 0.93 4.06
N ALA A 23 11.13 0.57 2.80
CA ALA A 23 10.46 1.36 1.79
C ALA A 23 9.56 0.45 0.96
N SER A 24 8.55 1.06 0.35
CA SER A 24 7.53 0.37 -0.43
C SER A 24 7.49 0.85 -1.87
N THR A 25 7.15 -0.06 -2.77
CA THR A 25 6.83 0.19 -4.18
C THR A 25 5.75 -0.79 -4.67
N SER A 26 5.29 -0.61 -5.91
CA SER A 26 4.46 -1.59 -6.62
C SER A 26 4.96 -1.84 -8.03
N SER A 27 4.71 -3.06 -8.52
CA SER A 27 5.14 -3.59 -9.82
C SER A 27 4.82 -2.64 -10.97
N PHE A 28 3.53 -2.36 -11.19
CA PHE A 28 3.09 -1.52 -12.31
C PHE A 28 3.67 -0.11 -12.26
N GLN A 29 3.86 0.45 -11.06
CA GLN A 29 4.30 1.83 -10.90
C GLN A 29 5.80 2.03 -11.16
N ILE A 30 6.64 1.00 -10.98
CA ILE A 30 8.11 1.13 -11.12
C ILE A 30 8.76 0.26 -12.18
N GLU A 31 8.19 -0.91 -12.51
CA GLU A 31 8.89 -1.92 -13.31
C GLU A 31 9.16 -1.46 -14.73
N GLY A 32 8.13 -0.93 -15.40
CA GLY A 32 8.16 -0.77 -16.85
C GLY A 32 8.34 -2.09 -17.57
N ALA A 33 9.03 -2.06 -18.73
CA ALA A 33 9.25 -3.22 -19.58
C ALA A 33 7.92 -3.95 -19.88
N ALA A 34 6.88 -3.15 -20.17
CA ALA A 34 5.48 -3.61 -20.22
C ALA A 34 5.23 -4.73 -21.25
N HIS A 35 6.05 -4.79 -22.30
CA HIS A 35 5.93 -5.74 -23.41
C HIS A 35 7.15 -6.66 -23.58
N LEU A 36 7.97 -6.81 -22.52
CA LEU A 36 9.16 -7.67 -22.55
C LEU A 36 8.95 -8.96 -21.78
N GLY A 37 9.70 -10.00 -22.18
CA GLY A 37 9.78 -11.26 -21.43
C GLY A 37 8.45 -11.99 -21.29
N GLY A 38 7.52 -11.81 -22.23
CA GLY A 38 6.22 -12.50 -22.24
C GLY A 38 5.15 -11.89 -21.31
N ARG A 39 5.39 -10.72 -20.71
CA ARG A 39 4.35 -9.98 -19.97
C ARG A 39 3.18 -9.63 -20.89
N ALA A 40 1.96 -9.91 -20.45
CA ALA A 40 0.73 -9.46 -21.11
C ALA A 40 0.19 -8.18 -20.49
N ASP A 41 -0.87 -7.63 -21.08
CA ASP A 41 -1.55 -6.45 -20.55
C ASP A 41 -2.27 -6.76 -19.23
N SER A 42 -2.18 -5.81 -18.30
CA SER A 42 -3.11 -5.66 -17.17
C SER A 42 -4.29 -4.76 -17.53
N ILE A 43 -5.27 -4.70 -16.63
CA ILE A 43 -6.34 -3.72 -16.69
C ILE A 43 -5.84 -2.27 -16.73
N TRP A 44 -4.68 -1.99 -16.12
CA TRP A 44 -4.10 -0.65 -16.17
C TRP A 44 -3.52 -0.36 -17.54
N ASP A 45 -2.80 -1.29 -18.18
CA ASP A 45 -2.29 -1.10 -19.54
C ASP A 45 -3.43 -0.73 -20.51
N VAL A 46 -4.58 -1.42 -20.42
CA VAL A 46 -5.77 -1.11 -21.23
C VAL A 46 -6.41 0.21 -20.83
N PHE A 47 -6.50 0.52 -19.54
CA PHE A 47 -7.08 1.77 -19.05
C PHE A 47 -6.30 3.00 -19.55
N LEU A 48 -4.97 2.93 -19.57
CA LEU A 48 -4.09 4.01 -20.04
C LEU A 48 -4.22 4.30 -21.54
N ARG A 49 -4.67 3.34 -22.34
CA ARG A 49 -4.93 3.53 -23.79
C ARG A 49 -6.14 4.42 -24.06
N THR A 50 -6.99 4.65 -23.07
CA THR A 50 -8.17 5.52 -23.21
C THR A 50 -7.76 6.96 -22.90
N PRO A 51 -7.81 7.89 -23.87
CA PRO A 51 -7.44 9.29 -23.63
C PRO A 51 -8.25 9.94 -22.50
N GLY A 52 -7.59 10.76 -21.69
CA GLY A 52 -8.20 11.52 -20.60
C GLY A 52 -8.43 10.74 -19.30
N ARG A 53 -8.02 9.47 -19.23
CA ARG A 53 -8.09 8.68 -17.99
C ARG A 53 -6.96 8.96 -16.99
N VAL A 54 -5.83 9.47 -17.48
CA VAL A 54 -4.65 9.81 -16.68
C VAL A 54 -4.12 11.18 -17.09
N SER A 55 -3.58 11.93 -16.12
CA SER A 55 -2.93 13.21 -16.36
C SER A 55 -1.91 13.13 -17.51
N HIS A 56 -1.96 14.10 -18.41
CA HIS A 56 -1.10 14.20 -19.60
C HIS A 56 -1.13 12.98 -20.55
N ASN A 57 -2.04 12.02 -20.34
CA ASN A 57 -2.02 10.70 -20.97
C ASN A 57 -0.69 9.94 -20.75
N ASP A 58 -0.08 10.13 -19.58
CA ASP A 58 1.13 9.42 -19.19
C ASP A 58 0.94 7.89 -19.26
N THR A 59 1.99 7.17 -19.68
CA THR A 59 1.99 5.69 -19.70
C THR A 59 3.01 5.13 -18.70
N ALA A 60 2.79 3.88 -18.27
CA ALA A 60 3.72 3.14 -17.40
C ALA A 60 4.60 2.14 -18.18
N GLU A 61 4.73 2.30 -19.50
CA GLU A 61 5.52 1.36 -20.33
C GLU A 61 6.99 1.28 -19.92
N VAL A 62 7.56 2.44 -19.54
CA VAL A 62 8.93 2.56 -19.03
C VAL A 62 8.96 2.74 -17.52
N ALA A 63 8.09 3.59 -16.94
CA ALA A 63 8.05 3.88 -15.51
C ALA A 63 9.42 4.30 -14.95
N CYS A 64 9.93 3.57 -13.95
CA CYS A 64 11.27 3.77 -13.40
C CYS A 64 12.28 2.81 -14.04
N ASP A 65 11.91 2.00 -15.03
CA ASP A 65 12.78 0.98 -15.64
C ASP A 65 13.39 0.02 -14.59
N HIS A 66 12.68 -0.19 -13.48
CA HIS A 66 13.16 -1.02 -12.36
C HIS A 66 13.39 -2.47 -12.79
N TYR A 67 12.66 -2.96 -13.81
CA TYR A 67 12.85 -4.29 -14.36
C TYR A 67 14.30 -4.56 -14.79
N HIS A 68 14.96 -3.55 -15.37
CA HIS A 68 16.37 -3.65 -15.76
C HIS A 68 17.33 -3.14 -14.67
N ARG A 69 16.87 -2.21 -13.82
CA ARG A 69 17.71 -1.45 -12.87
C ARG A 69 17.60 -1.89 -11.41
N TYR A 70 16.91 -2.99 -11.14
CA TYR A 70 16.66 -3.45 -9.77
C TYR A 70 17.93 -3.54 -8.90
N ALA A 71 19.08 -3.91 -9.48
CA ALA A 71 20.35 -3.98 -8.75
C ALA A 71 20.84 -2.60 -8.25
N GLU A 72 20.66 -1.54 -9.05
CA GLU A 72 20.95 -0.15 -8.65
C GLU A 72 20.01 0.27 -7.51
N ASP A 73 18.73 -0.05 -7.64
CA ASP A 73 17.72 0.31 -6.65
C ASP A 73 17.93 -0.44 -5.31
N VAL A 74 18.35 -1.71 -5.35
CA VAL A 74 18.73 -2.48 -4.14
C VAL A 74 19.97 -1.90 -3.48
N ALA A 75 20.97 -1.46 -4.26
CA ALA A 75 22.15 -0.78 -3.70
C ALA A 75 21.77 0.53 -3.00
N LEU A 76 20.81 1.29 -3.54
CA LEU A 76 20.26 2.47 -2.87
C LEU A 76 19.61 2.10 -1.53
N MET A 77 18.75 1.08 -1.49
CA MET A 77 18.12 0.62 -0.25
C MET A 77 19.15 0.26 0.83
N ARG A 78 20.22 -0.45 0.44
CA ARG A 78 21.32 -0.79 1.34
C ARG A 78 22.03 0.45 1.88
N ASN A 79 22.32 1.42 1.00
CA ASN A 79 22.97 2.67 1.40
C ASN A 79 22.11 3.54 2.33
N LEU A 80 20.78 3.44 2.21
CA LEU A 80 19.84 4.08 3.13
C LEU A 80 19.72 3.34 4.47
N GLY A 81 20.31 2.15 4.58
CA GLY A 81 20.25 1.32 5.77
C GLY A 81 18.91 0.61 5.97
N LEU A 82 18.10 0.43 4.93
CA LEU A 82 16.84 -0.32 5.03
C LEU A 82 17.12 -1.77 5.41
N ASN A 83 16.25 -2.39 6.22
CA ASN A 83 16.32 -3.83 6.52
C ASN A 83 15.12 -4.61 5.97
N ALA A 84 14.18 -3.93 5.32
CA ALA A 84 13.07 -4.57 4.63
C ALA A 84 12.67 -3.78 3.39
N TYR A 85 12.21 -4.49 2.36
CA TYR A 85 11.67 -3.88 1.15
C TYR A 85 10.37 -4.56 0.77
N ARG A 86 9.30 -3.76 0.71
CA ARG A 86 8.00 -4.22 0.22
C ARG A 86 7.88 -3.92 -1.27
N PHE A 87 7.57 -4.96 -2.04
CA PHE A 87 7.27 -4.87 -3.47
C PHE A 87 6.09 -5.78 -3.81
N SER A 88 5.47 -5.55 -4.97
CA SER A 88 4.46 -6.47 -5.50
C SER A 88 4.96 -7.26 -6.70
N ILE A 89 4.31 -8.40 -6.96
CA ILE A 89 4.51 -9.17 -8.19
C ILE A 89 3.46 -8.76 -9.22
N ALA A 90 3.92 -8.51 -10.45
CA ALA A 90 3.04 -8.36 -11.60
C ALA A 90 2.46 -9.72 -12.00
N TRP A 91 1.21 -9.95 -11.59
CA TRP A 91 0.43 -11.10 -12.06
C TRP A 91 0.50 -11.28 -13.60
N PRO A 92 0.33 -10.25 -14.46
CA PRO A 92 0.39 -10.40 -15.91
C PRO A 92 1.80 -10.73 -16.44
N ARG A 93 2.83 -10.60 -15.61
CA ARG A 93 4.19 -11.01 -15.96
C ARG A 93 4.40 -12.49 -15.69
N VAL A 94 3.95 -13.01 -14.54
CA VAL A 94 4.20 -14.40 -14.12
C VAL A 94 3.14 -15.40 -14.62
N LEU A 95 1.91 -14.92 -14.84
CA LEU A 95 0.81 -15.65 -15.49
C LEU A 95 0.14 -14.69 -16.48
N PRO A 96 0.62 -14.62 -17.74
CA PRO A 96 0.15 -13.62 -18.71
C PRO A 96 -1.36 -13.73 -19.04
N GLN A 97 -1.90 -14.95 -19.07
CA GLN A 97 -3.34 -15.18 -19.24
C GLN A 97 -4.12 -15.13 -17.91
N GLY A 98 -3.44 -14.74 -16.82
CA GLY A 98 -3.88 -14.78 -15.43
C GLY A 98 -4.09 -16.18 -14.84
N ARG A 99 -4.18 -17.20 -15.68
CA ARG A 99 -4.32 -18.61 -15.34
C ARG A 99 -3.52 -19.47 -16.33
N GLY A 100 -3.32 -20.74 -15.99
CA GLY A 100 -2.67 -21.71 -16.86
C GLY A 100 -1.14 -21.64 -16.80
N ALA A 101 -0.49 -21.55 -17.96
CA ALA A 101 0.96 -21.69 -18.06
C ALA A 101 1.70 -20.50 -17.41
N ALA A 102 2.61 -20.82 -16.49
CA ALA A 102 3.53 -19.85 -15.90
C ALA A 102 4.54 -19.35 -16.94
N ASN A 103 4.95 -18.10 -16.81
CA ASN A 103 5.97 -17.48 -17.64
C ASN A 103 7.31 -17.42 -16.90
N GLU A 104 8.25 -18.28 -17.28
CA GLU A 104 9.54 -18.42 -16.61
C GLU A 104 10.37 -17.13 -16.63
N ALA A 105 10.38 -16.39 -17.74
CA ALA A 105 11.11 -15.11 -17.81
C ALA A 105 10.57 -14.07 -16.82
N GLY A 106 9.26 -14.12 -16.58
CA GLY A 106 8.60 -13.31 -15.57
C GLY A 106 8.97 -13.72 -14.14
N LEU A 107 8.96 -15.03 -13.86
CA LEU A 107 9.35 -15.56 -12.56
C LEU A 107 10.83 -15.27 -12.23
N ALA A 108 11.70 -15.48 -13.22
CA ALA A 108 13.15 -15.28 -13.09
C ALA A 108 13.55 -13.84 -12.77
N PHE A 109 12.74 -12.83 -13.12
CA PHE A 109 12.98 -11.46 -12.68
C PHE A 109 12.88 -11.32 -11.16
N TYR A 110 11.81 -11.82 -10.57
CA TYR A 110 11.63 -11.73 -9.11
C TYR A 110 12.62 -12.63 -8.36
N ASP A 111 13.05 -13.76 -8.93
CA ASP A 111 14.18 -14.52 -8.34
C ASP A 111 15.42 -13.64 -8.18
N ARG A 112 15.82 -12.95 -9.26
CA ARG A 112 17.00 -12.06 -9.21
C ARG A 112 16.82 -10.90 -8.24
N LEU A 113 15.63 -10.32 -8.16
CA LEU A 113 15.32 -9.26 -7.20
C LEU A 113 15.43 -9.78 -5.76
N ILE A 114 14.80 -10.91 -5.46
CA ILE A 114 14.81 -11.54 -4.13
C ILE A 114 16.23 -11.90 -3.71
N ASP A 115 17.01 -12.51 -4.62
CA ASP A 115 18.40 -12.87 -4.35
C ASP A 115 19.26 -11.64 -4.08
N ALA A 116 19.06 -10.55 -4.84
CA ALA A 116 19.77 -9.29 -4.62
C ALA A 116 19.40 -8.65 -3.27
N LEU A 117 18.13 -8.67 -2.87
CA LEU A 117 17.68 -8.17 -1.57
C LEU A 117 18.31 -8.94 -0.41
N LEU A 118 18.26 -10.27 -0.47
CA LEU A 118 18.85 -11.13 0.56
C LEU A 118 20.37 -10.98 0.64
N ALA A 119 21.06 -10.88 -0.50
CA ALA A 119 22.48 -10.60 -0.55
C ALA A 119 22.85 -9.22 0.04
N ALA A 120 21.90 -8.28 0.03
CA ALA A 120 22.03 -6.97 0.66
C ALA A 120 21.53 -6.92 2.12
N GLU A 121 21.14 -8.07 2.70
CA GLU A 121 20.58 -8.20 4.05
C GLU A 121 19.27 -7.42 4.25
N ILE A 122 18.46 -7.34 3.18
CA ILE A 122 17.14 -6.70 3.16
C ILE A 122 16.07 -7.80 3.10
N GLU A 123 15.19 -7.85 4.09
CA GLU A 123 14.09 -8.82 4.13
C GLU A 123 13.06 -8.52 3.03
N PRO A 124 12.76 -9.47 2.12
CA PRO A 124 11.74 -9.29 1.09
C PRO A 124 10.32 -9.41 1.68
N TRP A 125 9.51 -8.37 1.48
CA TRP A 125 8.08 -8.34 1.82
C TRP A 125 7.24 -8.35 0.54
N LEU A 126 6.68 -9.51 0.20
CA LEU A 126 6.06 -9.73 -1.11
C LEU A 126 4.55 -9.51 -1.04
N CYS A 127 4.04 -8.59 -1.87
CA CYS A 127 2.61 -8.38 -2.08
C CYS A 127 2.12 -9.07 -3.36
N LEU A 128 1.16 -9.99 -3.23
CA LEU A 128 0.65 -10.76 -4.36
C LEU A 128 -0.13 -9.91 -5.35
N TYR A 129 -0.95 -8.97 -4.86
CA TYR A 129 -1.80 -8.14 -5.71
C TYR A 129 -1.71 -6.66 -5.37
N HIS A 130 -1.21 -5.88 -6.31
CA HIS A 130 -1.22 -4.43 -6.29
C HIS A 130 -1.81 -3.88 -7.61
N TRP A 131 -3.07 -4.24 -7.84
CA TRP A 131 -4.01 -3.63 -8.79
C TRP A 131 -3.82 -3.95 -10.28
N ASP A 132 -2.75 -4.64 -10.65
CA ASP A 132 -2.40 -4.98 -12.03
C ASP A 132 -3.02 -6.31 -12.50
N LEU A 133 -4.33 -6.48 -12.31
CA LEU A 133 -5.07 -7.67 -12.77
C LEU A 133 -4.80 -7.94 -14.26
N PRO A 134 -4.44 -9.17 -14.69
CA PRO A 134 -4.30 -9.50 -16.10
C PRO A 134 -5.58 -9.22 -16.87
N GLN A 135 -5.49 -8.54 -18.01
CA GLN A 135 -6.66 -8.17 -18.83
C GLN A 135 -7.46 -9.41 -19.25
N ALA A 136 -6.77 -10.53 -19.53
CA ALA A 136 -7.42 -11.81 -19.86
C ALA A 136 -8.40 -12.31 -18.78
N LEU A 137 -8.19 -11.97 -17.50
CA LEU A 137 -9.15 -12.27 -16.43
C LEU A 137 -10.26 -11.24 -16.35
N ALA A 138 -9.95 -9.96 -16.63
CA ALA A 138 -10.96 -8.91 -16.72
C ALA A 138 -11.97 -9.16 -17.84
N ASP A 139 -11.53 -9.71 -18.97
CA ASP A 139 -12.40 -10.15 -20.09
C ASP A 139 -13.35 -11.29 -19.68
N LEU A 140 -13.00 -12.04 -18.62
CA LEU A 140 -13.84 -13.06 -18.00
C LEU A 140 -14.67 -12.51 -16.82
N GLY A 141 -14.70 -11.19 -16.62
CA GLY A 141 -15.44 -10.49 -15.57
C GLY A 141 -14.59 -10.03 -14.37
N GLY A 142 -13.31 -10.39 -14.31
CA GLY A 142 -12.37 -9.95 -13.28
C GLY A 142 -12.87 -10.19 -11.86
N TRP A 143 -12.80 -9.19 -11.00
CA TRP A 143 -13.27 -9.29 -9.61
C TRP A 143 -14.79 -9.44 -9.47
N GLN A 144 -15.57 -9.23 -10.53
CA GLN A 144 -17.01 -9.51 -10.51
C GLN A 144 -17.32 -11.00 -10.74
N ASN A 145 -16.37 -11.76 -11.28
CA ASN A 145 -16.50 -13.19 -11.47
C ASN A 145 -16.00 -13.94 -10.23
N ARG A 146 -16.83 -14.81 -9.67
CA ARG A 146 -16.50 -15.60 -8.48
C ARG A 146 -15.30 -16.53 -8.66
N ASP A 147 -15.08 -17.03 -9.87
CA ASP A 147 -13.99 -17.96 -10.19
C ASP A 147 -12.60 -17.32 -9.97
N ILE A 148 -12.53 -15.98 -9.94
CA ILE A 148 -11.31 -15.23 -9.62
C ILE A 148 -10.68 -15.68 -8.30
N ALA A 149 -11.48 -16.14 -7.33
CA ALA A 149 -10.97 -16.63 -6.07
C ALA A 149 -10.19 -17.94 -6.21
N GLY A 150 -10.54 -18.78 -7.19
CA GLY A 150 -9.74 -19.95 -7.56
C GLY A 150 -8.48 -19.54 -8.32
N TRP A 151 -8.62 -18.67 -9.33
CA TRP A 151 -7.48 -18.22 -10.15
C TRP A 151 -6.41 -17.49 -9.32
N PHE A 152 -6.84 -16.67 -8.37
CA PHE A 152 -5.94 -15.99 -7.44
C PHE A 152 -5.23 -16.98 -6.50
N ALA A 153 -5.93 -18.04 -6.06
CA ALA A 153 -5.32 -19.09 -5.25
C ALA A 153 -4.27 -19.89 -6.05
N ASP A 154 -4.54 -20.20 -7.31
CA ASP A 154 -3.56 -20.87 -8.19
C ASP A 154 -2.33 -19.99 -8.44
N TYR A 155 -2.54 -18.69 -8.66
CA TYR A 155 -1.48 -17.70 -8.76
C TYR A 155 -0.66 -17.60 -7.45
N ALA A 156 -1.31 -17.50 -6.30
CA ALA A 156 -0.64 -17.50 -5.00
C ALA A 156 0.17 -18.79 -4.80
N ALA A 157 -0.33 -19.93 -5.27
CA ALA A 157 0.36 -21.23 -5.16
C ALA A 157 1.62 -21.29 -6.03
N LEU A 158 1.56 -20.70 -7.24
CA LEU A 158 2.73 -20.57 -8.10
C LEU A 158 3.81 -19.72 -7.43
N VAL A 159 3.44 -18.55 -6.90
CA VAL A 159 4.36 -17.65 -6.20
C VAL A 159 4.93 -18.31 -4.95
N ALA A 160 4.09 -18.97 -4.15
CA ALA A 160 4.47 -19.70 -2.95
C ALA A 160 5.52 -20.77 -3.25
N ARG A 161 5.27 -21.62 -4.26
CA ARG A 161 6.21 -22.68 -4.64
C ARG A 161 7.51 -22.15 -5.23
N ARG A 162 7.48 -21.03 -5.93
CA ARG A 162 8.68 -20.48 -6.57
C ARG A 162 9.60 -19.75 -5.60
N TYR A 163 9.04 -18.96 -4.69
CA TYR A 163 9.84 -18.06 -3.83
C TYR A 163 9.75 -18.38 -2.34
N GLY A 164 8.88 -19.31 -1.93
CA GLY A 164 8.63 -19.61 -0.52
C GLY A 164 9.81 -20.26 0.21
N ASP A 165 10.85 -20.70 -0.50
CA ASP A 165 12.11 -21.12 0.10
C ASP A 165 12.85 -19.92 0.75
N ARG A 166 12.76 -18.74 0.13
CA ARG A 166 13.49 -17.50 0.49
C ARG A 166 12.60 -16.43 1.11
N VAL A 167 11.35 -16.30 0.66
CA VAL A 167 10.40 -15.29 1.13
C VAL A 167 9.44 -15.91 2.14
N LYS A 168 9.30 -15.26 3.30
CA LYS A 168 8.38 -15.68 4.37
C LYS A 168 7.28 -14.66 4.67
N ARG A 169 7.46 -13.40 4.26
CA ARG A 169 6.52 -12.29 4.49
C ARG A 169 5.63 -12.09 3.27
N PHE A 170 4.34 -12.38 3.40
CA PHE A 170 3.37 -12.30 2.31
C PHE A 170 2.20 -11.38 2.65
N ALA A 171 1.96 -10.39 1.79
CA ALA A 171 0.70 -9.68 1.73
C ALA A 171 -0.16 -10.26 0.61
N THR A 172 -1.40 -10.64 0.91
CA THR A 172 -2.35 -11.10 -0.12
C THR A 172 -2.78 -9.95 -1.05
N PHE A 173 -3.26 -8.85 -0.48
CA PHE A 173 -3.75 -7.69 -1.23
C PHE A 173 -3.17 -6.39 -0.69
N ASN A 174 -2.94 -5.44 -1.60
CA ASN A 174 -2.80 -4.04 -1.27
C ASN A 174 -4.09 -3.26 -1.49
N GLU A 175 -4.51 -2.50 -0.47
CA GLU A 175 -5.59 -1.51 -0.51
C GLU A 175 -6.83 -1.99 -1.26
N PRO A 176 -7.44 -3.09 -0.81
CA PRO A 176 -8.57 -3.66 -1.52
C PRO A 176 -9.74 -2.69 -1.66
N CYS A 177 -9.96 -1.80 -0.69
CA CYS A 177 -11.03 -0.83 -0.83
C CYS A 177 -10.76 0.21 -1.92
N VAL A 178 -9.51 0.63 -2.15
CA VAL A 178 -9.19 1.63 -3.17
C VAL A 178 -9.49 1.07 -4.55
N PHE A 179 -8.91 -0.09 -4.91
CA PHE A 179 -9.11 -0.62 -6.25
C PHE A 179 -10.54 -1.11 -6.48
N THR A 180 -11.27 -1.59 -5.46
CA THR A 180 -12.70 -1.91 -5.64
C THR A 180 -13.55 -0.66 -5.74
N LEU A 181 -13.38 0.31 -4.83
CA LEU A 181 -14.23 1.50 -4.80
C LEU A 181 -13.99 2.36 -6.04
N PHE A 182 -12.74 2.60 -6.41
CA PHE A 182 -12.40 3.43 -7.56
C PHE A 182 -12.48 2.67 -8.88
N GLY A 183 -12.18 1.37 -8.89
CA GLY A 183 -12.19 0.56 -10.12
C GLY A 183 -13.56 0.01 -10.53
N TYR A 184 -14.42 -0.29 -9.55
CA TYR A 184 -15.71 -0.96 -9.76
C TYR A 184 -16.92 -0.15 -9.29
N GLY A 185 -16.73 0.83 -8.41
CA GLY A 185 -17.78 1.73 -7.93
C GLY A 185 -17.78 3.10 -8.61
N LEU A 186 -16.70 3.86 -8.51
CA LEU A 186 -16.66 5.25 -8.97
C LEU A 186 -16.12 5.41 -10.40
N GLY A 187 -15.54 4.36 -10.97
CA GLY A 187 -14.96 4.36 -12.31
C GLY A 187 -13.74 5.28 -12.49
N TRP A 188 -13.09 5.66 -11.39
CA TRP A 188 -11.93 6.55 -11.35
C TRP A 188 -10.62 5.84 -11.68
N HIS A 189 -10.48 4.56 -11.30
CA HIS A 189 -9.30 3.73 -11.58
C HIS A 189 -9.66 2.58 -12.52
N ALA A 190 -8.67 1.87 -13.03
CA ALA A 190 -8.90 0.64 -13.81
C ALA A 190 -9.73 -0.39 -13.00
N PRO A 191 -10.69 -1.10 -13.62
CA PRO A 191 -11.06 -1.09 -15.04
C PRO A 191 -12.03 0.04 -15.46
N GLY A 192 -12.34 0.99 -14.59
CA GLY A 192 -13.18 2.15 -14.92
C GLY A 192 -14.68 1.87 -14.88
N ILE A 193 -15.10 0.86 -14.11
CA ILE A 193 -16.50 0.47 -13.96
C ILE A 193 -17.14 1.35 -12.88
N ALA A 194 -18.32 1.89 -13.22
CA ALA A 194 -19.14 2.65 -12.30
C ALA A 194 -20.48 1.93 -12.08
N ASP A 195 -20.47 0.86 -11.26
CA ASP A 195 -21.67 0.08 -10.97
C ASP A 195 -21.69 -0.45 -9.52
N LYS A 196 -22.84 -0.27 -8.84
CA LYS A 196 -22.97 -0.61 -7.43
C LYS A 196 -22.92 -2.13 -7.19
N ALA A 197 -23.55 -2.91 -8.07
CA ALA A 197 -23.54 -4.36 -7.94
C ALA A 197 -22.16 -4.94 -8.27
N ALA A 198 -21.45 -4.36 -9.24
CA ALA A 198 -20.06 -4.70 -9.55
C ALA A 198 -19.14 -4.46 -8.34
N LEU A 199 -19.29 -3.33 -7.66
CA LEU A 199 -18.58 -3.02 -6.41
C LEU A 199 -18.83 -4.09 -5.33
N HIS A 200 -20.09 -4.45 -5.07
CA HIS A 200 -20.40 -5.43 -4.01
C HIS A 200 -19.94 -6.84 -4.35
N LYS A 201 -20.01 -7.26 -5.62
CA LYS A 201 -19.39 -8.51 -6.08
C LYS A 201 -17.87 -8.49 -5.88
N ALA A 202 -17.21 -7.41 -6.28
CA ALA A 202 -15.77 -7.26 -6.14
C ALA A 202 -15.33 -7.29 -4.67
N ILE A 203 -16.03 -6.57 -3.78
CA ILE A 203 -15.79 -6.63 -2.33
C ILE A 203 -15.84 -8.07 -1.82
N HIS A 204 -16.85 -8.84 -2.22
CA HIS A 204 -16.98 -10.21 -1.77
C HIS A 204 -15.89 -11.13 -2.32
N HIS A 205 -15.67 -11.12 -3.63
CA HIS A 205 -14.72 -12.03 -4.26
C HIS A 205 -13.26 -11.72 -3.90
N VAL A 206 -12.90 -10.46 -3.67
CA VAL A 206 -11.57 -10.09 -3.15
C VAL A 206 -11.35 -10.65 -1.75
N ASN A 207 -12.34 -10.52 -0.85
CA ASN A 207 -12.27 -11.11 0.48
C ASN A 207 -12.17 -12.66 0.41
N LEU A 208 -12.95 -13.30 -0.46
CA LEU A 208 -12.88 -14.75 -0.66
C LEU A 208 -11.50 -15.18 -1.18
N SER A 209 -10.93 -14.41 -2.11
CA SER A 209 -9.61 -14.63 -2.68
C SER A 209 -8.49 -14.48 -1.64
N HIS A 210 -8.60 -13.50 -0.74
CA HIS A 210 -7.69 -13.32 0.39
C HIS A 210 -7.62 -14.60 1.21
N GLY A 211 -8.78 -15.09 1.63
CA GLY A 211 -8.92 -16.31 2.40
C GLY A 211 -8.27 -17.54 1.76
N ARG A 212 -8.56 -17.76 0.46
CA ARG A 212 -8.00 -18.89 -0.28
C ARG A 212 -6.47 -18.78 -0.46
N ALA A 213 -5.96 -17.56 -0.66
CA ALA A 213 -4.52 -17.33 -0.73
C ALA A 213 -3.83 -17.61 0.61
N VAL A 214 -4.45 -17.27 1.76
CA VAL A 214 -3.93 -17.62 3.09
C VAL A 214 -3.74 -19.12 3.23
N ASP A 215 -4.74 -19.93 2.83
CA ASP A 215 -4.64 -21.39 2.90
C ASP A 215 -3.52 -21.96 2.04
N VAL A 216 -3.41 -21.48 0.81
CA VAL A 216 -2.35 -21.88 -0.12
C VAL A 216 -0.96 -21.52 0.42
N LEU A 217 -0.79 -20.28 0.89
CA LEU A 217 0.49 -19.81 1.42
C LEU A 217 0.91 -20.59 2.66
N ARG A 218 0.00 -20.84 3.62
CA ARG A 218 0.29 -21.64 4.81
C ARG A 218 0.64 -23.09 4.47
N ARG A 219 -0.01 -23.67 3.46
CA ARG A 219 0.26 -25.04 2.99
C ARG A 219 1.63 -25.15 2.32
N ASP A 220 1.95 -24.22 1.42
CA ASP A 220 3.09 -24.35 0.50
C ASP A 220 4.37 -23.71 1.05
N VAL A 221 4.29 -22.80 2.02
CA VAL A 221 5.45 -22.10 2.59
C VAL A 221 5.60 -22.37 4.07
N ALA A 222 6.59 -23.21 4.41
CA ALA A 222 6.96 -23.44 5.80
C ALA A 222 7.42 -22.12 6.45
N GLY A 223 6.79 -21.78 7.58
CA GLY A 223 7.06 -20.56 8.33
C GLY A 223 6.49 -19.28 7.70
N ALA A 224 5.48 -19.39 6.82
CA ALA A 224 4.82 -18.22 6.25
C ALA A 224 4.26 -17.30 7.34
N SER A 225 4.48 -16.01 7.17
CA SER A 225 3.88 -14.92 7.94
C SER A 225 3.05 -14.06 7.00
N ILE A 226 1.74 -14.15 7.13
CA ILE A 226 0.77 -13.70 6.13
C ILE A 226 -0.12 -12.60 6.69
N GLY A 227 -0.41 -11.60 5.86
CA GLY A 227 -1.38 -10.57 6.16
C GLY A 227 -2.03 -9.99 4.90
N ALA A 228 -2.74 -8.88 5.10
CA ALA A 228 -3.26 -8.02 4.05
C ALA A 228 -2.95 -6.56 4.42
N ILE A 229 -2.92 -5.70 3.41
CA ILE A 229 -2.58 -4.29 3.58
C ILE A 229 -3.82 -3.48 3.30
N HIS A 230 -4.29 -2.78 4.33
CA HIS A 230 -5.50 -1.98 4.27
C HIS A 230 -5.11 -0.52 4.38
N ASN A 231 -5.58 0.29 3.45
CA ASN A 231 -5.65 1.72 3.68
C ASN A 231 -6.75 2.00 4.70
N ARG A 232 -6.40 2.74 5.76
CA ARG A 232 -7.34 3.06 6.83
C ARG A 232 -7.14 4.49 7.27
N GLN A 233 -8.17 5.30 7.12
CA GLN A 233 -8.14 6.75 7.34
C GLN A 233 -9.44 7.20 7.99
N PRO A 234 -9.39 8.07 9.02
CA PRO A 234 -10.62 8.62 9.60
C PRO A 234 -11.47 9.35 8.56
N CYS A 235 -12.77 9.13 8.60
CA CYS A 235 -13.75 9.81 7.75
C CYS A 235 -14.56 10.78 8.62
N TYR A 236 -14.32 12.08 8.44
CA TYR A 236 -15.03 13.15 9.12
C TYR A 236 -16.08 13.76 8.20
N PRO A 237 -17.22 14.22 8.71
CA PRO A 237 -18.15 14.99 7.88
C PRO A 237 -17.52 16.34 7.52
N ALA A 238 -17.72 16.78 6.26
CA ALA A 238 -17.19 18.04 5.76
C ALA A 238 -17.90 19.26 6.38
N THR A 239 -19.16 19.10 6.78
CA THR A 239 -19.95 20.09 7.52
C THR A 239 -20.66 19.43 8.71
N SER A 240 -21.31 20.23 9.56
CA SER A 240 -22.15 19.72 10.66
C SER A 240 -23.52 19.18 10.21
N SER A 241 -23.78 19.10 8.90
CA SER A 241 -25.07 18.65 8.41
C SER A 241 -25.29 17.15 8.67
N PRO A 242 -26.52 16.72 8.98
CA PRO A 242 -26.83 15.29 9.14
C PRO A 242 -26.53 14.47 7.87
N ALA A 243 -26.62 15.08 6.70
CA ALA A 243 -26.33 14.43 5.42
C ALA A 243 -24.85 14.08 5.28
N ASP A 244 -23.95 15.02 5.62
CA ASP A 244 -22.50 14.77 5.59
C ASP A 244 -22.07 13.78 6.68
N ALA A 245 -22.70 13.82 7.85
CA ALA A 245 -22.48 12.84 8.91
C ALA A 245 -22.83 11.42 8.45
N ALA A 246 -23.99 11.23 7.81
CA ALA A 246 -24.37 9.94 7.25
C ALA A 246 -23.45 9.51 6.09
N ALA A 247 -23.02 10.45 5.24
CA ALA A 247 -22.09 10.17 4.16
C ALA A 247 -20.70 9.74 4.66
N ALA A 248 -20.19 10.38 5.72
CA ALA A 248 -18.92 10.01 6.36
C ALA A 248 -18.96 8.58 6.91
N LEU A 249 -20.05 8.18 7.58
CA LEU A 249 -20.25 6.81 8.06
C LEU A 249 -20.31 5.81 6.92
N ARG A 250 -21.07 6.11 5.85
CA ARG A 250 -21.12 5.26 4.66
C ARG A 250 -19.75 5.07 4.01
N LEU A 251 -19.00 6.16 3.79
CA LEU A 251 -17.67 6.06 3.22
C LEU A 251 -16.73 5.27 4.14
N ALA A 252 -16.80 5.48 5.45
CA ALA A 252 -16.01 4.74 6.42
C ALA A 252 -16.25 3.22 6.34
N ALA A 253 -17.50 2.78 6.12
CA ALA A 253 -17.79 1.36 5.96
C ALA A 253 -17.10 0.76 4.72
N TYR A 254 -17.15 1.44 3.58
CA TYR A 254 -16.45 1.00 2.35
C TYR A 254 -14.93 1.09 2.48
N TRP A 255 -14.43 2.20 3.04
CA TRP A 255 -13.01 2.52 3.08
C TRP A 255 -12.27 1.73 4.16
N ASN A 256 -12.79 1.72 5.39
CA ASN A 256 -12.07 1.19 6.54
C ASN A 256 -12.45 -0.25 6.89
N ASP A 257 -13.69 -0.67 6.65
CA ASP A 257 -14.23 -1.90 7.26
C ASP A 257 -14.63 -3.00 6.27
N ALA A 258 -14.85 -2.69 4.98
CA ALA A 258 -15.30 -3.67 3.97
C ALA A 258 -14.39 -4.89 3.77
N PHE A 259 -13.14 -4.81 4.22
CA PHE A 259 -12.12 -5.85 4.06
C PHE A 259 -11.56 -6.35 5.39
N PRO A 260 -10.95 -5.51 6.25
CA PRO A 260 -10.37 -6.03 7.47
C PRO A 260 -11.41 -6.59 8.45
N PHE A 261 -12.65 -6.08 8.44
CA PHE A 261 -13.71 -6.56 9.32
C PHE A 261 -14.14 -8.00 9.01
N PRO A 262 -14.57 -8.36 7.78
CA PRO A 262 -14.92 -9.75 7.47
C PRO A 262 -13.73 -10.70 7.57
N GLN A 263 -12.50 -10.24 7.30
CA GLN A 263 -11.28 -11.03 7.44
C GLN A 263 -10.94 -11.37 8.91
N ALA A 264 -11.36 -10.54 9.86
CA ALA A 264 -11.10 -10.77 11.29
C ALA A 264 -12.28 -11.43 12.01
N PHE A 265 -13.52 -11.09 11.65
CA PHE A 265 -14.72 -11.41 12.44
C PHE A 265 -15.72 -12.32 11.74
N ALA A 266 -15.44 -12.76 10.51
CA ALA A 266 -16.31 -13.64 9.72
C ALA A 266 -17.72 -13.06 9.48
N CYS A 267 -17.87 -11.74 9.45
CA CYS A 267 -19.10 -11.04 9.09
C CYS A 267 -18.79 -9.70 8.40
N TYR A 268 -19.68 -9.22 7.55
CA TYR A 268 -19.57 -7.86 6.99
C TYR A 268 -19.99 -6.81 8.03
N PRO A 269 -19.47 -5.57 7.95
CA PRO A 269 -19.95 -4.49 8.80
C PRO A 269 -21.44 -4.22 8.51
N PRO A 270 -22.25 -3.84 9.52
CA PRO A 270 -23.69 -3.69 9.37
C PRO A 270 -24.14 -2.87 8.15
N ASP A 271 -23.43 -1.78 7.84
CA ASP A 271 -23.71 -0.89 6.71
C ASP A 271 -23.56 -1.55 5.33
N LEU A 272 -22.86 -2.69 5.23
CA LEU A 272 -22.61 -3.42 3.99
C LEU A 272 -23.25 -4.81 3.94
N THR A 273 -23.80 -5.31 5.05
CA THR A 273 -24.32 -6.68 5.15
C THR A 273 -25.37 -6.97 4.08
N ASP A 274 -26.44 -6.17 4.01
CA ASP A 274 -27.54 -6.42 3.05
C ASP A 274 -27.09 -6.26 1.60
N ALA A 275 -26.14 -5.36 1.36
CA ALA A 275 -25.60 -5.08 0.04
C ALA A 275 -24.74 -6.24 -0.50
N VAL A 276 -23.98 -6.89 0.38
CA VAL A 276 -23.07 -8.00 0.00
C VAL A 276 -23.74 -9.36 0.12
N ALA A 277 -24.76 -9.52 0.98
CA ALA A 277 -25.46 -10.78 1.23
C ALA A 277 -25.86 -11.58 -0.03
N PRO A 278 -26.33 -10.97 -1.14
CA PRO A 278 -26.68 -11.71 -2.36
C PRO A 278 -25.50 -12.43 -3.03
N HIS A 279 -24.26 -12.13 -2.65
CA HIS A 279 -23.05 -12.69 -3.22
C HIS A 279 -22.38 -13.73 -2.32
N VAL A 280 -22.81 -13.82 -1.05
CA VAL A 280 -22.24 -14.72 -0.04
C VAL A 280 -22.85 -16.11 -0.17
N LEU A 281 -22.01 -17.13 -0.36
CA LEU A 281 -22.42 -18.54 -0.33
C LEU A 281 -22.07 -19.21 1.00
N PRO A 282 -22.72 -20.34 1.34
CA PRO A 282 -22.36 -21.12 2.53
C PRO A 282 -20.86 -21.47 2.56
N GLY A 283 -20.21 -21.20 3.68
CA GLY A 283 -18.78 -21.45 3.89
C GLY A 283 -17.86 -20.27 3.56
N ASP A 284 -18.33 -19.26 2.82
CA ASP A 284 -17.48 -18.16 2.38
C ASP A 284 -16.91 -17.35 3.55
N MET A 285 -17.71 -17.03 4.56
CA MET A 285 -17.21 -16.22 5.67
C MET A 285 -16.13 -16.95 6.50
N ALA A 286 -16.21 -18.28 6.62
CA ALA A 286 -15.17 -19.09 7.26
C ALA A 286 -13.90 -19.14 6.41
N GLN A 287 -14.04 -19.14 5.07
CA GLN A 287 -12.92 -19.03 4.15
C GLN A 287 -12.31 -17.62 4.17
N ILE A 288 -13.09 -16.56 4.33
CA ILE A 288 -12.61 -15.18 4.37
C ILE A 288 -11.83 -14.92 5.66
N ALA A 289 -12.32 -15.42 6.79
CA ALA A 289 -11.76 -15.18 8.11
C ALA A 289 -10.60 -16.13 8.50
N ARG A 290 -9.82 -16.58 7.51
CA ARG A 290 -8.66 -17.46 7.79
C ARG A 290 -7.62 -16.70 8.60
N PRO A 291 -7.07 -17.27 9.68
CA PRO A 291 -6.17 -16.55 10.57
C PRO A 291 -4.93 -16.01 9.85
N VAL A 292 -4.67 -14.73 10.04
CA VAL A 292 -3.48 -14.00 9.58
C VAL A 292 -2.55 -13.68 10.76
N ASP A 293 -1.31 -13.32 10.46
CA ASP A 293 -0.25 -13.16 11.46
C ASP A 293 0.04 -11.67 11.78
N TRP A 294 -0.43 -10.75 10.94
CA TRP A 294 -0.24 -9.31 11.11
C TRP A 294 -1.25 -8.48 10.32
N PHE A 295 -1.40 -7.21 10.73
CA PHE A 295 -2.22 -6.19 10.07
C PHE A 295 -1.31 -5.19 9.34
N GLY A 296 -1.50 -5.04 8.02
CA GLY A 296 -0.81 -4.04 7.22
C GLY A 296 -1.60 -2.76 7.14
N LEU A 297 -0.99 -1.63 7.53
CA LEU A 297 -1.61 -0.31 7.45
C LEU A 297 -0.96 0.54 6.37
N ASN A 298 -1.78 1.07 5.47
CA ASN A 298 -1.46 2.26 4.69
C ASN A 298 -2.23 3.46 5.27
N HIS A 299 -1.55 4.57 5.53
CA HIS A 299 -2.19 5.77 6.05
C HIS A 299 -1.53 7.02 5.50
N TYR A 300 -2.34 7.94 4.99
CA TYR A 300 -1.86 9.19 4.39
C TYR A 300 -2.49 10.44 5.01
N SER A 301 -3.83 10.48 5.05
CA SER A 301 -4.57 11.70 5.41
C SER A 301 -6.01 11.37 5.82
N PRO A 302 -6.65 12.04 6.80
CA PRO A 302 -8.07 11.85 7.03
C PRO A 302 -8.92 12.34 5.83
N HIS A 303 -10.06 11.71 5.62
CA HIS A 303 -11.05 12.11 4.63
C HIS A 303 -12.10 13.01 5.25
N TYR A 304 -12.33 14.17 4.65
CA TYR A 304 -13.52 14.96 4.90
C TYR A 304 -14.54 14.61 3.84
N VAL A 305 -15.76 14.30 4.26
CA VAL A 305 -16.74 13.60 3.43
C VAL A 305 -18.01 14.43 3.36
N LYS A 306 -18.54 14.60 2.16
CA LYS A 306 -19.83 15.25 1.91
C LYS A 306 -20.83 14.25 1.35
N ALA A 307 -22.11 14.52 1.58
CA ALA A 307 -23.17 13.84 0.86
C ALA A 307 -23.04 14.10 -0.65
N ASP A 308 -23.32 13.07 -1.43
CA ASP A 308 -23.23 13.10 -2.88
C ASP A 308 -24.34 12.22 -3.48
N THR A 309 -24.64 12.39 -4.76
CA THR A 309 -25.67 11.62 -5.47
C THR A 309 -25.10 10.40 -6.21
N ASN A 310 -23.79 10.16 -6.14
CA ASN A 310 -23.18 8.94 -6.65
C ASN A 310 -23.73 7.68 -5.94
N MET A 311 -23.38 6.49 -6.46
CA MET A 311 -23.99 5.24 -6.02
C MET A 311 -23.72 4.83 -4.56
N ILE A 312 -22.67 5.39 -3.94
CA ILE A 312 -22.35 5.17 -2.52
C ILE A 312 -22.93 6.28 -1.62
N GLY A 313 -23.43 7.37 -2.21
CA GLY A 313 -24.02 8.50 -1.52
C GLY A 313 -23.01 9.37 -0.77
N ALA A 314 -21.73 9.33 -1.15
CA ALA A 314 -20.65 10.00 -0.45
C ALA A 314 -19.52 10.39 -1.41
N SER A 315 -18.93 11.56 -1.21
CA SER A 315 -17.78 12.03 -1.98
C SER A 315 -16.81 12.79 -1.08
N PHE A 316 -15.60 13.02 -1.57
CA PHE A 316 -14.61 13.82 -0.85
C PHE A 316 -15.02 15.30 -0.82
N GLY A 317 -15.05 15.86 0.37
CA GLY A 317 -15.33 17.25 0.67
C GLY A 317 -14.09 18.01 1.15
N PRO A 318 -14.17 19.35 1.27
CA PRO A 318 -13.07 20.15 1.75
C PRO A 318 -12.81 19.91 3.25
N ALA A 319 -11.55 19.73 3.63
CA ALA A 319 -11.16 19.86 5.02
C ALA A 319 -11.30 21.32 5.51
N PRO A 320 -11.45 21.57 6.83
CA PRO A 320 -11.42 22.91 7.39
C PRO A 320 -10.16 23.67 7.00
N ALA A 321 -10.27 24.99 6.79
CA ALA A 321 -9.15 25.83 6.37
C ALA A 321 -8.00 25.88 7.39
N SER A 322 -8.29 25.61 8.66
CA SER A 322 -7.30 25.54 9.75
C SER A 322 -6.42 24.30 9.71
N VAL A 323 -6.80 23.25 8.96
CA VAL A 323 -6.04 22.01 8.89
C VAL A 323 -4.88 22.17 7.90
N PRO A 324 -3.62 21.94 8.33
CA PRO A 324 -2.47 21.99 7.43
C PRO A 324 -2.61 21.01 6.26
N ARG A 325 -2.02 21.35 5.11
CA ARG A 325 -2.11 20.54 3.89
C ARG A 325 -0.73 20.28 3.28
N SER A 326 -0.59 19.13 2.63
CA SER A 326 0.54 18.83 1.76
C SER A 326 0.48 19.64 0.47
N ALA A 327 1.54 19.56 -0.33
CA ALA A 327 1.61 20.21 -1.64
C ALA A 327 0.49 19.78 -2.61
N ILE A 328 -0.04 18.55 -2.46
CA ILE A 328 -1.17 18.03 -3.25
C ILE A 328 -2.54 18.28 -2.59
N GLY A 329 -2.59 19.11 -1.54
CA GLY A 329 -3.82 19.57 -0.90
C GLY A 329 -4.41 18.62 0.14
N TRP A 330 -3.74 17.50 0.45
CA TRP A 330 -4.21 16.53 1.43
C TRP A 330 -3.99 17.02 2.87
N PRO A 331 -4.98 16.89 3.77
CA PRO A 331 -4.80 17.18 5.19
C PRO A 331 -3.60 16.47 5.84
N VAL A 332 -2.83 17.20 6.64
CA VAL A 332 -1.70 16.67 7.41
C VAL A 332 -2.09 16.63 8.89
N VAL A 333 -2.50 15.44 9.36
CA VAL A 333 -3.01 15.24 10.73
C VAL A 333 -2.34 14.02 11.38
N PRO A 334 -1.12 14.15 11.91
CA PRO A 334 -0.38 13.03 12.53
C PRO A 334 -1.12 12.40 13.72
N ASP A 335 -1.89 13.17 14.48
CA ASP A 335 -2.69 12.66 15.59
C ASP A 335 -3.73 11.61 15.13
N ALA A 336 -4.34 11.82 13.95
CA ALA A 336 -5.27 10.87 13.36
C ALA A 336 -4.59 9.53 13.02
N PHE A 337 -3.31 9.57 12.64
CA PHE A 337 -2.51 8.37 12.41
C PHE A 337 -2.21 7.62 13.70
N ARG A 338 -1.81 8.34 14.76
CA ARG A 338 -1.62 7.76 16.10
C ARG A 338 -2.90 7.06 16.57
N ASP A 339 -4.03 7.74 16.48
CA ASP A 339 -5.30 7.22 16.97
C ASP A 339 -5.77 6.01 16.12
N THR A 340 -5.49 6.02 14.82
CA THR A 340 -5.73 4.87 13.93
C THR A 340 -4.91 3.65 14.34
N LEU A 341 -3.63 3.82 14.69
CA LEU A 341 -2.77 2.72 15.16
C LEU A 341 -3.30 2.10 16.46
N LEU A 342 -3.73 2.94 17.40
CA LEU A 342 -4.32 2.49 18.66
C LEU A 342 -5.63 1.74 18.43
N ASP A 343 -6.50 2.24 17.56
CA ASP A 343 -7.75 1.58 17.23
C ASP A 343 -7.51 0.22 16.56
N ILE A 344 -6.57 0.12 15.61
CA ILE A 344 -6.21 -1.17 14.99
C ILE A 344 -5.73 -2.16 16.05
N HIS A 345 -4.84 -1.73 16.94
CA HIS A 345 -4.31 -2.59 18.00
C HIS A 345 -5.42 -3.12 18.92
N ASN A 346 -6.32 -2.23 19.34
CA ASN A 346 -7.41 -2.58 20.24
C ASN A 346 -8.51 -3.41 19.58
N ARG A 347 -8.73 -3.25 18.26
CA ARG A 347 -9.81 -3.94 17.54
C ARG A 347 -9.39 -5.30 17.01
N PHE A 348 -8.19 -5.40 16.43
CA PHE A 348 -7.75 -6.60 15.72
C PHE A 348 -6.76 -7.46 16.52
N HIS A 349 -6.10 -6.89 17.52
CA HIS A 349 -5.12 -7.60 18.36
C HIS A 349 -4.01 -8.32 17.57
N LEU A 350 -3.63 -7.76 16.43
CA LEU A 350 -2.55 -8.24 15.58
C LEU A 350 -1.36 -7.27 15.62
N PRO A 351 -0.12 -7.77 15.40
CA PRO A 351 1.01 -6.90 15.12
C PRO A 351 0.76 -6.00 13.91
N ILE A 352 1.12 -4.72 14.02
CA ILE A 352 0.91 -3.72 12.99
C ILE A 352 2.22 -3.46 12.24
N TYR A 353 2.15 -3.46 10.92
CA TYR A 353 3.20 -2.95 10.05
C TYR A 353 2.63 -1.79 9.24
N VAL A 354 3.23 -0.60 9.38
CA VAL A 354 2.90 0.54 8.52
C VAL A 354 3.63 0.32 7.22
N LEU A 355 2.91 -0.13 6.20
CA LEU A 355 3.49 -0.55 4.92
C LEU A 355 3.49 0.58 3.90
N GLU A 356 2.67 1.61 4.10
CA GLU A 356 2.76 2.87 3.36
C GLU A 356 2.40 4.07 4.23
N ASN A 357 3.31 5.04 4.28
CA ASN A 357 3.06 6.39 4.76
C ASN A 357 4.01 7.35 4.05
N GLY A 358 3.51 8.49 3.59
CA GLY A 358 4.30 9.47 2.86
C GLY A 358 3.47 10.63 2.33
N THR A 359 4.11 11.52 1.59
CA THR A 359 3.45 12.67 0.96
C THR A 359 4.06 12.96 -0.41
N ALA A 360 3.21 13.37 -1.34
CA ALA A 360 3.65 13.91 -2.61
C ALA A 360 4.02 15.39 -2.51
N ALA A 361 4.96 15.78 -3.35
CA ALA A 361 5.35 17.15 -3.63
C ALA A 361 5.68 17.33 -5.12
N ASN A 362 5.79 18.58 -5.56
CA ASN A 362 6.29 18.93 -6.89
C ASN A 362 7.80 19.16 -6.80
N ASP A 363 8.54 18.08 -6.57
CA ASP A 363 9.98 18.14 -6.38
C ASP A 363 10.71 18.58 -7.65
N VAL A 364 11.63 19.53 -7.50
CA VAL A 364 12.48 20.05 -8.57
C VAL A 364 13.96 19.93 -8.19
N LEU A 365 14.80 19.77 -9.20
CA LEU A 365 16.25 19.81 -9.04
C LEU A 365 16.71 21.26 -8.87
N ASP A 366 17.57 21.49 -7.88
CA ASP A 366 18.26 22.76 -7.68
C ASP A 366 19.48 22.89 -8.62
N ALA A 367 20.18 24.04 -8.54
CA ALA A 367 21.36 24.31 -9.38
C ALA A 367 22.55 23.34 -9.12
N ALA A 368 22.49 22.56 -8.03
CA ALA A 368 23.48 21.55 -7.69
C ALA A 368 23.00 20.12 -8.02
N ASP A 369 21.92 19.98 -8.80
CA ASP A 369 21.33 18.70 -9.19
C ASP A 369 20.87 17.88 -7.97
N GLN A 370 20.36 18.56 -6.96
CA GLN A 370 19.79 17.97 -5.73
C GLN A 370 18.33 18.36 -5.57
N VAL A 371 17.58 17.57 -4.78
CA VAL A 371 16.21 17.90 -4.37
C VAL A 371 16.19 18.21 -2.88
N GLN A 372 15.67 19.38 -2.52
CA GLN A 372 15.51 19.85 -1.14
C GLN A 372 14.02 19.84 -0.73
N ASP A 373 13.56 18.66 -0.30
CA ASP A 373 12.16 18.36 0.04
C ASP A 373 11.90 18.45 1.56
N GLY A 374 12.09 19.65 2.10
CA GLY A 374 11.94 19.91 3.54
C GLY A 374 10.52 19.67 4.08
N ASP A 375 9.51 19.84 3.23
CA ASP A 375 8.11 19.53 3.53
C ASP A 375 7.87 18.02 3.70
N ARG A 376 8.47 17.18 2.85
CA ARG A 376 8.45 15.72 3.01
C ARG A 376 9.14 15.29 4.29
N ILE A 377 10.28 15.88 4.62
CA ILE A 377 10.96 15.64 5.91
C ILE A 377 10.05 16.00 7.08
N ALA A 378 9.39 17.17 7.04
CA ALA A 378 8.48 17.61 8.10
C ALA A 378 7.29 16.64 8.27
N TYR A 379 6.71 16.17 7.17
CA TYR A 379 5.64 15.16 7.18
C TYR A 379 6.12 13.85 7.82
N LEU A 380 7.20 13.25 7.30
CA LEU A 380 7.69 11.95 7.78
C LEU A 380 8.12 12.01 9.24
N SER A 381 8.77 13.11 9.66
CA SER A 381 9.14 13.35 11.05
C SER A 381 7.91 13.39 11.97
N ALA A 382 6.85 14.10 11.57
CA ALA A 382 5.64 14.21 12.36
C ALA A 382 4.88 12.88 12.48
N TYR A 383 4.75 12.12 11.39
CA TYR A 383 4.05 10.83 11.38
C TYR A 383 4.84 9.73 12.10
N THR A 384 6.17 9.69 11.97
CA THR A 384 6.99 8.74 12.73
C THR A 384 6.96 9.07 14.23
N ALA A 385 6.96 10.34 14.63
CA ALA A 385 6.76 10.72 16.03
C ALA A 385 5.36 10.32 16.55
N ALA A 386 4.31 10.48 15.75
CA ALA A 386 2.96 10.05 16.12
C ALA A 386 2.84 8.51 16.27
N MET A 387 3.51 7.75 15.40
CA MET A 387 3.64 6.29 15.55
C MET A 387 4.33 5.92 16.87
N GLU A 388 5.44 6.60 17.20
CA GLU A 388 6.16 6.35 18.45
C GLU A 388 5.29 6.66 19.68
N GLN A 389 4.49 7.73 19.63
CA GLN A 389 3.49 8.01 20.66
C GLN A 389 2.47 6.87 20.79
N ALA A 390 1.93 6.34 19.68
CA ALA A 390 1.00 5.21 19.72
C ALA A 390 1.65 3.97 20.35
N MET A 391 2.92 3.69 20.00
CA MET A 391 3.69 2.59 20.59
C MET A 391 3.86 2.77 22.11
N SER A 392 4.15 3.99 22.56
CA SER A 392 4.24 4.30 24.00
C SER A 392 2.91 4.12 24.75
N GLN A 393 1.78 4.19 24.03
CA GLN A 393 0.43 3.99 24.54
C GLN A 393 -0.06 2.54 24.40
N GLY A 394 0.79 1.63 23.91
CA GLY A 394 0.54 0.19 23.87
C GLY A 394 0.39 -0.42 22.48
N ALA A 395 0.31 0.38 21.41
CA ALA A 395 0.16 -0.17 20.06
C ALA A 395 1.36 -1.07 19.67
N ASP A 396 1.06 -2.29 19.19
CA ASP A 396 2.06 -3.26 18.74
C ASP A 396 2.52 -2.98 17.30
N VAL A 397 3.19 -1.85 17.08
CA VAL A 397 3.80 -1.51 15.79
C VAL A 397 5.21 -2.10 15.68
N ARG A 398 5.47 -2.85 14.61
CA ARG A 398 6.73 -3.60 14.42
C ARG A 398 7.51 -3.21 13.17
N GLY A 399 6.96 -2.34 12.32
CA GLY A 399 7.71 -1.80 11.18
C GLY A 399 7.05 -0.58 10.56
N TYR A 400 7.87 0.22 9.88
CA TYR A 400 7.47 1.42 9.15
C TYR A 400 8.18 1.45 7.79
N PHE A 401 7.38 1.55 6.73
CA PHE A 401 7.81 1.59 5.35
C PHE A 401 7.37 2.90 4.73
N VAL A 402 8.33 3.68 4.25
CA VAL A 402 8.03 4.93 3.55
C VAL A 402 7.41 4.63 2.18
N TRP A 403 6.30 5.29 1.87
CA TRP A 403 5.78 5.38 0.51
C TRP A 403 6.27 6.68 -0.13
N SER A 404 7.14 6.63 -1.14
CA SER A 404 7.72 5.45 -1.80
C SER A 404 9.25 5.50 -1.80
N LEU A 405 9.90 4.39 -2.18
CA LEU A 405 11.33 4.43 -2.45
C LEU A 405 11.66 5.41 -3.58
N LEU A 406 11.02 5.20 -4.74
CA LEU A 406 11.25 5.93 -5.99
C LEU A 406 10.05 6.80 -6.34
N ASP A 407 10.29 7.96 -6.92
CA ASP A 407 9.29 8.64 -7.75
C ASP A 407 8.85 7.68 -8.85
N ASN A 408 7.55 7.54 -9.03
CA ASN A 408 6.95 6.48 -9.84
C ASN A 408 5.68 6.97 -10.54
N PHE A 409 5.04 6.08 -11.29
CA PHE A 409 3.77 6.36 -11.95
C PHE A 409 2.63 6.41 -10.91
N GLU A 410 2.12 7.59 -10.58
CA GLU A 410 1.10 7.80 -9.53
C GLU A 410 -0.33 7.69 -10.10
N TRP A 411 -0.64 6.52 -10.66
CA TRP A 411 -1.99 6.12 -11.08
C TRP A 411 -2.67 7.18 -11.97
N GLY A 412 -3.83 7.72 -11.56
CA GLY A 412 -4.55 8.75 -12.29
C GLY A 412 -3.78 10.06 -12.50
N ALA A 413 -2.79 10.34 -11.63
CA ALA A 413 -1.96 11.54 -11.70
C ALA A 413 -0.73 11.40 -12.62
N GLY A 414 -0.49 10.22 -13.20
CA GLY A 414 0.68 9.99 -14.04
C GLY A 414 1.98 10.28 -13.29
N TYR A 415 2.92 11.00 -13.90
CA TYR A 415 4.19 11.38 -13.26
C TYR A 415 4.15 12.78 -12.61
N SER A 416 2.97 13.39 -12.50
CA SER A 416 2.84 14.76 -11.98
C SER A 416 3.00 14.86 -10.46
N GLN A 417 2.77 13.78 -9.73
CA GLN A 417 2.90 13.72 -8.28
C GLN A 417 4.07 12.80 -7.89
N ARG A 418 4.98 13.31 -7.06
CA ARG A 418 6.21 12.60 -6.68
C ARG A 418 6.16 12.22 -5.21
N PHE A 419 6.01 10.92 -4.90
CA PHE A 419 6.01 10.39 -3.53
C PHE A 419 7.38 9.89 -3.06
N GLY A 420 8.33 9.68 -3.97
CA GLY A 420 9.58 9.01 -3.66
C GLY A 420 10.46 9.80 -2.71
N ILE A 421 11.21 9.10 -1.85
CA ILE A 421 12.38 9.69 -1.18
C ILE A 421 13.61 9.74 -2.11
N VAL A 422 13.57 9.04 -3.24
CA VAL A 422 14.55 9.11 -4.33
C VAL A 422 13.86 9.71 -5.55
N TYR A 423 14.44 10.79 -6.08
CA TYR A 423 13.98 11.41 -7.32
C TYR A 423 14.37 10.52 -8.49
N VAL A 424 13.44 10.30 -9.42
CA VAL A 424 13.70 9.65 -10.70
C VAL A 424 13.53 10.68 -11.79
N ASP A 425 14.62 10.96 -12.50
CA ASP A 425 14.55 11.65 -13.78
C ASP A 425 14.07 10.63 -14.83
N HIS A 426 12.79 10.69 -15.20
CA HIS A 426 12.19 9.70 -16.11
C HIS A 426 12.79 9.75 -17.53
N ALA A 427 13.43 10.85 -17.94
CA ALA A 427 14.07 10.95 -19.24
C ALA A 427 15.42 10.19 -19.27
N SER A 428 16.24 10.36 -18.22
CA SER A 428 17.58 9.74 -18.14
C SER A 428 17.63 8.46 -17.30
N GLN A 429 16.55 8.16 -16.57
CA GLN A 429 16.42 7.10 -15.57
C GLN A 429 17.39 7.22 -14.38
N ARG A 430 18.00 8.40 -14.17
CA ARG A 430 18.90 8.66 -13.04
C ARG A 430 18.12 8.68 -11.72
N ARG A 431 18.67 8.02 -10.70
CA ARG A 431 18.19 8.08 -9.31
C ARG A 431 18.99 9.11 -8.52
N ILE A 432 18.30 10.06 -7.90
CA ILE A 432 18.91 11.12 -7.09
C ILE A 432 18.27 11.08 -5.69
N PRO A 433 18.95 10.54 -4.66
CA PRO A 433 18.44 10.55 -3.29
C PRO A 433 18.13 11.97 -2.83
N LYS A 434 16.88 12.23 -2.44
CA LYS A 434 16.44 13.56 -1.99
C LYS A 434 16.96 13.86 -0.58
N ALA A 435 16.74 15.09 -0.09
CA ALA A 435 17.05 15.41 1.30
C ALA A 435 16.31 14.49 2.28
N SER A 436 15.07 14.10 1.98
CA SER A 436 14.29 13.13 2.75
C SER A 436 14.91 11.75 2.83
N ALA A 437 15.49 11.22 1.75
CA ALA A 437 16.22 9.95 1.79
C ALA A 437 17.42 10.01 2.75
N ARG A 438 18.21 11.08 2.69
CA ARG A 438 19.35 11.28 3.60
C ARG A 438 18.90 11.46 5.04
N TRP A 439 17.80 12.17 5.26
CA TRP A 439 17.19 12.31 6.59
C TRP A 439 16.71 10.95 7.13
N TYR A 440 16.01 10.16 6.32
CA TYR A 440 15.49 8.85 6.70
C TYR A 440 16.63 7.88 7.05
N ALA A 441 17.71 7.87 6.27
CA ALA A 441 18.91 7.07 6.59
C ALA A 441 19.53 7.47 7.95
N LYS A 442 19.69 8.77 8.21
CA LYS A 442 20.17 9.27 9.53
C LYS A 442 19.23 8.88 10.67
N MET A 443 17.92 8.96 10.41
CA MET A 443 16.87 8.61 11.35
C MET A 443 16.96 7.13 11.77
N ILE A 444 17.12 6.23 10.80
CA ILE A 444 17.30 4.78 11.01
C ILE A 444 18.57 4.52 11.81
N ALA A 445 19.70 5.10 11.40
CA ALA A 445 20.98 4.93 12.07
C ALA A 445 20.92 5.34 13.56
N ALA A 446 20.33 6.51 13.85
CA ALA A 446 20.17 6.98 15.22
C ALA A 446 19.35 6.01 16.09
N ARG A 447 18.26 5.47 15.54
CA ARG A 447 17.34 4.55 16.23
C ARG A 447 17.94 3.18 16.47
N ARG A 448 18.79 2.68 15.57
CA ARG A 448 19.55 1.44 15.76
C ARG A 448 20.58 1.59 16.87
N ASN A 449 21.32 2.69 16.90
CA ASN A 449 22.33 2.94 17.91
C ASN A 449 21.73 3.12 19.32
N SER A 450 20.53 3.71 19.43
CA SER A 450 19.82 3.80 20.73
C SER A 450 19.37 2.45 21.30
N ASN A 451 19.40 1.38 20.50
CA ASN A 451 19.05 0.02 20.92
C ASN A 451 20.26 -0.86 21.25
N ASP A 452 21.48 -0.34 21.10
CA ASP A 452 22.71 -1.02 21.51
C ASP A 452 23.21 -0.45 22.86
N PRO A 453 22.94 -1.13 24.00
CA PRO A 453 23.38 -0.65 25.31
C PRO A 453 24.90 -0.68 25.51
N GLY A 454 25.69 -1.17 24.54
CA GLY A 454 27.16 -1.20 24.58
C GLY A 454 27.86 0.01 23.96
N ALA A 455 27.13 1.00 23.41
CA ALA A 455 27.70 2.11 22.64
C ALA A 455 27.73 3.48 23.38
N ALA A 456 27.58 3.50 24.70
CA ALA A 456 27.68 4.72 25.53
C ALA A 456 28.94 4.74 26.40
#